data_AF-A0A6A0AIA6-F1
#
_entry.id   AF-A0A6A0AIA6-F1
#
_cell.length_a   1.000
_cell.length_b   1.000
_cell.length_c   1.000
_cell.angle_alpha   90.00
_cell.angle_beta   90.00
_cell.angle_gamma   90.00
#
_symmetry.space_group_name_H-M   'P 1'
#
loop_
_entity.id
_entity.type
_entity.pdbx_description
1 polymer ?
#
loop_
_entity_poly.entity_id
_entity_poly.type
_entity_poly.pdbx_seq_one_letter_code
_entity_poly.pdbx_strand_id
1 'polypeptide(L)'
;GKVYSTPVLLLAEHVGGNEDIPLGVQAVLTRSATDVLSHAAIRARAQRVLLATCHDEAQWEALQVQLSWRQVTRRARCSCRCSRTEM
;
A
#
# COMPACT_ATOMS: atom_id res chain seq x y z
N GLY A 1 7.65 -10.20 2.33
CA GLY A 1 7.05 -9.14 1.49
C GLY A 1 8.01 -8.73 0.39
N LYS A 2 7.55 -7.98 -0.62
CA LYS A 2 8.47 -7.32 -1.57
C LYS A 2 9.35 -6.31 -0.80
N VAL A 3 10.54 -6.05 -1.30
CA VAL A 3 11.43 -5.01 -0.79
C VAL A 3 11.80 -4.11 -1.96
N TYR A 4 11.67 -2.80 -1.77
CA TYR A 4 12.04 -1.80 -2.76
C TYR A 4 13.35 -1.15 -2.32
N SER A 5 14.36 -1.17 -3.19
CA SER A 5 15.67 -0.56 -2.94
C SER A 5 15.65 0.96 -3.14
N THR A 6 14.70 1.47 -3.92
CA THR A 6 14.43 2.89 -4.12
C THR A 6 13.17 3.30 -3.35
N PRO A 7 13.05 4.56 -2.90
CA PRO A 7 11.85 5.04 -2.22
C PRO A 7 10.64 4.96 -3.15
N VAL A 8 9.61 4.20 -2.75
CA VAL A 8 8.38 3.97 -3.52
C VAL A 8 7.17 4.57 -2.83
N LEU A 9 6.27 5.15 -3.61
CA LEU A 9 4.91 5.50 -3.20
C LEU A 9 3.95 4.46 -3.78
N LEU A 10 3.13 3.86 -2.93
CA LEU A 10 2.19 2.82 -3.30
C LEU A 10 0.79 3.40 -3.46
N LEU A 11 0.19 3.17 -4.62
CA LEU A 11 -1.19 3.55 -4.91
C LEU A 11 -2.05 2.28 -4.88
N ALA A 12 -2.98 2.19 -3.93
CA ALA A 12 -3.86 1.04 -3.74
C ALA A 12 -5.32 1.47 -3.72
N GLU A 13 -6.18 0.85 -4.53
CA GLU A 13 -7.62 1.16 -4.46
C GLU A 13 -8.22 0.75 -3.12
N HIS A 14 -7.74 -0.38 -2.57
CA HIS A 14 -8.18 -0.93 -1.31
C HIS A 14 -7.01 -1.35 -0.43
N VAL A 15 -7.13 -1.04 0.86
CA VAL A 15 -6.25 -1.52 1.92
C VAL A 15 -7.14 -2.19 2.96
N GLY A 16 -6.98 -3.49 3.14
CA GLY A 16 -7.63 -4.24 4.20
C GLY A 16 -6.92 -4.08 5.56
N GLY A 17 -7.36 -4.88 6.52
CA GLY A 17 -6.86 -4.85 7.89
C GLY A 17 -5.71 -5.82 8.20
N ASN A 18 -5.19 -6.58 7.24
CA ASN A 18 -4.13 -7.56 7.49
C ASN A 18 -2.91 -7.39 6.56
N GLU A 19 -2.89 -6.29 5.81
CA GLU A 19 -1.87 -6.00 4.83
C GLU A 19 -0.58 -5.54 5.50
N ASP A 20 0.50 -6.14 5.04
CA ASP A 20 1.85 -5.76 5.41
C ASP A 20 2.40 -4.70 4.45
N ILE A 21 2.86 -3.56 4.98
CA ILE A 21 3.50 -2.53 4.17
C ILE A 21 4.90 -3.03 3.80
N PRO A 22 5.25 -3.13 2.51
CA PRO A 22 6.55 -3.61 2.07
C PRO A 22 7.68 -2.67 2.49
N LEU A 23 8.85 -3.22 2.80
CA LEU A 23 10.03 -2.41 3.11
C LEU A 23 10.47 -1.57 1.91
N GLY A 24 10.86 -0.32 2.15
CA GLY A 24 11.23 0.65 1.11
C GLY A 24 10.06 1.48 0.56
N VAL A 25 8.82 1.19 0.99
CA VAL A 25 7.68 2.07 0.74
C VAL A 25 7.69 3.22 1.73
N GLN A 26 7.66 4.46 1.22
CA GLN A 26 7.65 5.68 2.03
C GLN A 26 6.24 6.23 2.25
N ALA A 27 5.32 5.91 1.33
CA ALA A 27 3.94 6.38 1.39
C ALA A 27 2.98 5.39 0.73
N VAL A 28 1.76 5.31 1.28
CA VAL A 28 0.63 4.56 0.76
C VAL A 28 -0.54 5.53 0.58
N LEU A 29 -1.04 5.63 -0.65
CA LEU A 29 -2.23 6.40 -0.99
C LEU A 29 -3.35 5.44 -1.35
N THR A 30 -4.49 5.56 -0.67
CA THR A 30 -5.64 4.66 -0.83
C THR A 30 -6.94 5.38 -1.11
N ARG A 31 -7.91 4.67 -1.70
CA ARG A 31 -9.29 5.13 -1.88
C ARG A 31 -10.25 4.58 -0.84
N SER A 32 -9.93 3.43 -0.24
CA SER A 32 -10.68 2.91 0.90
C SER A 32 -10.62 3.87 2.09
N ALA A 33 -11.76 4.08 2.75
CA ALA A 33 -11.79 4.74 4.04
C ALA A 33 -10.89 3.99 5.03
N THR A 34 -9.88 4.67 5.57
CA THR A 34 -8.99 4.14 6.60
C THR A 34 -9.23 4.89 7.88
N ASP A 35 -9.58 4.16 8.94
CA ASP A 35 -9.70 4.72 10.28
C ASP A 35 -8.31 4.91 10.92
N VAL A 36 -8.15 5.92 11.79
CA VAL A 36 -6.89 6.20 12.50
C VAL A 36 -6.43 5.02 13.36
N LEU A 37 -7.37 4.23 13.88
CA LEU A 37 -7.11 3.04 14.69
C LEU A 37 -7.14 1.74 13.87
N SER A 38 -7.31 1.83 12.55
CA SER A 38 -7.23 0.64 11.70
C SER A 38 -5.85 -0.01 11.80
N HIS A 39 -5.81 -1.34 11.62
CA HIS A 39 -4.55 -2.07 11.61
C HIS A 39 -3.55 -1.49 10.59
N ALA A 40 -4.03 -1.06 9.42
CA ALA A 40 -3.21 -0.42 8.41
C ALA A 40 -2.58 0.89 8.91
N ALA A 41 -3.35 1.76 9.57
CA ALA A 41 -2.87 3.03 10.11
C ALA A 41 -1.85 2.85 11.25
N ILE A 42 -2.12 1.93 12.18
CA ILE A 42 -1.21 1.61 13.29
C ILE A 42 0.14 1.12 12.74
N ARG A 43 0.11 0.23 11.74
CA ARG A 43 1.32 -0.33 11.12
C ARG A 43 2.09 0.71 10.32
N ALA A 44 1.41 1.54 9.54
CA ALA A 44 2.03 2.66 8.83
C ALA A 44 2.77 3.59 9.78
N ARG A 45 2.16 3.93 10.93
CA ARG A 45 2.80 4.77 11.97
C ARG A 45 4.01 4.09 12.59
N ALA A 46 3.90 2.81 12.97
CA ALA A 46 5.01 2.05 13.54
C ALA A 46 6.21 2.00 12.58
N GLN A 47 5.95 1.91 11.27
CA GLN A 47 6.98 1.87 10.23
C GLN A 47 7.39 3.27 9.71
N ARG A 48 6.82 4.35 10.26
CA ARG A 48 7.02 5.75 9.81
C ARG A 48 6.73 5.96 8.32
N VAL A 49 5.71 5.28 7.81
CA VAL A 49 5.20 5.39 6.43
C VAL A 49 3.99 6.34 6.42
N LEU A 50 3.94 7.24 5.43
CA LEU A 50 2.77 8.11 5.23
C LEU A 50 1.59 7.29 4.72
N LEU A 51 0.47 7.30 5.43
CA LEU A 51 -0.81 6.75 4.95
C LEU A 51 -1.77 7.90 4.69
N ALA A 52 -2.27 8.00 3.46
CA ALA A 52 -3.21 9.03 3.05
C ALA A 52 -4.38 8.42 2.27
N THR A 53 -5.55 9.06 2.38
CA THR A 53 -6.77 8.60 1.72
C THR A 53 -7.30 9.70 0.82
N CYS A 54 -7.55 9.36 -0.44
CA CYS A 54 -8.14 10.25 -1.43
C CYS A 54 -9.58 9.81 -1.69
N HIS A 55 -10.54 10.63 -1.28
CA HIS A 55 -11.97 10.34 -1.45
C HIS A 55 -12.55 10.90 -2.76
N ASP A 56 -11.83 11.83 -3.41
CA ASP A 56 -12.26 12.47 -4.65
C ASP A 56 -11.90 11.57 -5.85
N GLU A 57 -12.94 11.18 -6.60
CA GLU A 57 -12.81 10.33 -7.78
C GLU A 57 -11.97 10.98 -8.88
N ALA A 58 -12.22 12.24 -9.19
CA ALA A 58 -11.55 12.95 -10.27
C ALA A 58 -10.06 13.13 -9.96
N GLN A 59 -9.73 13.41 -8.69
CA GLN A 59 -8.34 13.47 -8.23
C GLN A 59 -7.66 12.10 -8.28
N TRP A 60 -8.37 11.03 -7.90
CA TRP A 60 -7.83 9.68 -7.97
C TRP A 60 -7.51 9.25 -9.40
N GLU A 61 -8.43 9.48 -10.34
CA GLU A 61 -8.21 9.19 -11.76
C GLU A 61 -7.04 10.00 -12.33
N ALA A 62 -6.96 11.29 -12.00
CA ALA A 62 -5.84 12.15 -12.40
C ALA A 62 -4.50 11.60 -11.90
N LEU A 63 -4.44 11.15 -10.63
CA LEU A 63 -3.25 10.52 -10.05
C LEU A 63 -2.90 9.20 -10.74
N GLN A 64 -3.87 8.37 -11.09
CA GLN A 64 -3.62 7.13 -11.83
C GLN A 64 -2.99 7.40 -13.20
N VAL A 65 -3.44 8.44 -13.91
CA VAL A 65 -2.90 8.85 -15.21
C VAL A 65 -1.48 9.44 -15.06
N GLN A 66 -1.29 10.36 -14.11
CA GLN A 66 -0.02 11.06 -13.89
C GLN A 66 1.09 10.15 -13.35
N LEU A 67 0.74 9.17 -12.51
CA LEU A 67 1.70 8.28 -11.85
C LEU A 67 1.92 6.96 -12.61
N SER A 68 1.31 6.80 -13.79
CA SER A 68 1.39 5.60 -14.63
C SER A 68 2.83 5.17 -15.02
N TRP A 69 3.82 6.06 -14.90
CA TRP A 69 5.24 5.78 -15.19
C TRP A 69 6.13 5.56 -13.95
N ARG A 70 5.61 5.67 -12.72
CA ARG A 70 6.36 5.40 -11.47
C ARG A 70 5.66 4.32 -10.64
N GLN A 71 5.91 3.07 -11.04
CA GLN A 71 5.68 1.82 -10.30
C GLN A 71 4.44 1.81 -9.37
N VAL A 72 3.26 2.03 -9.96
CA VAL A 72 1.99 1.63 -9.34
C VAL A 72 1.95 0.11 -9.32
N THR A 73 2.26 -0.50 -8.18
CA THR A 73 2.07 -1.95 -8.03
C THR A 73 0.58 -2.26 -7.88
N ARG A 74 -0.11 -2.29 -9.02
CA ARG A 74 -1.45 -2.86 -9.15
C ARG A 74 -1.35 -4.34 -8.77
N ARG A 75 -1.83 -4.68 -7.57
CA ARG A 75 -1.90 -6.00 -6.90
C ARG A 75 -0.99 -6.11 -5.68
N ALA A 76 -1.55 -5.80 -4.51
CA ALA A 76 -1.26 -6.54 -3.28
C ALA A 76 -1.87 -7.96 -3.40
N ARG A 77 -1.45 -8.76 -4.38
CA ARG A 77 -1.76 -10.19 -4.36
C ARG A 77 -0.72 -10.79 -3.43
N CYS A 78 -1.15 -11.19 -2.24
CA CYS A 78 -0.34 -12.02 -1.36
C CYS A 78 0.12 -13.23 -2.16
N SER A 79 1.38 -13.23 -2.59
CA SER A 79 2.04 -14.41 -3.15
C SER A 79 2.60 -15.26 -2.03
N CYS A 80 1.96 -15.25 -0.86
CA CYS A 80 2.19 -16.19 0.22
C CYS A 80 1.73 -17.58 -0.23
N ARG A 81 2.47 -18.15 -1.19
CA ARG A 81 2.61 -19.59 -1.34
C ARG A 81 3.44 -20.01 -0.14
N CYS A 82 2.75 -20.14 0.99
CA CYS A 82 3.26 -20.76 2.20
C CYS A 82 3.55 -22.21 1.84
N SER A 83 4.76 -22.46 1.33
CA SER A 83 5.30 -23.81 1.18
C SER A 83 5.56 -24.32 2.58
N ARG A 84 4.51 -24.92 3.12
CA ARG A 84 4.55 -25.93 4.17
C ARG A 84 5.62 -26.96 3.77
N THR A 85 6.75 -26.93 4.47
CA THR A 85 7.66 -28.09 4.56
C THR A 85 8.11 -28.12 6.00
N GLU A 86 7.43 -28.97 6.76
CA GLU A 86 7.73 -29.36 8.12
C GLU A 86 9.08 -30.10 8.14
N MET A 87 9.91 -29.79 9.14
CA MET A 87 10.86 -30.70 9.78
C MET A 87 10.72 -30.52 11.28
#